data_AF-A0A9Q0I1K1-F1
#
_entry.id   AF-A0A9Q0I1K1-F1
#
_cell.length_a   1.000
_cell.length_b   1.000
_cell.length_c   1.000
_cell.angle_alpha   90.00
_cell.angle_beta   90.00
_cell.angle_gamma   90.00
#
_symmetry.space_group_name_H-M   'P 1'
#
loop_
_entity.id
_entity.type
_entity.pdbx_description
1 polymer ?
#
loop_
_entity_poly.entity_id
_entity_poly.type
_entity_poly.pdbx_seq_one_letter_code
_entity_poly.pdbx_strand_id
1 'polypeptide(L)'
;MSGSVSGVQARVREKHPEAVYIHCYAHELNLVLCHTCRAVPEASDLFDTLESVYCFFSVSIVNHQKFSDVQMLLGLKKSELVQLSKTRWACQVKSVRAMLDNLQAVLKCLEESATPLADSVDLAQATLFKDAVLETLKSMRTDEMVEKLYNEAKAICDANNISERQTGRRHKQRRMEDFTVESTLGTRAHLGTEDQLKHSLFYPCLDRMVTELDSRFSDVGAELMKGIQACNPAADDFLSEDSLDLIATHYKMSVRKEEILVAKQFLTSRKREGAVSDMGSVYKLLQPEMFPTLSSVVQAALTIPVSSCTCERSFSVLRRLHTWLRRTMGQDRLHHLAIMAVEKEALCGLDHGDVIDRFAQVKPRRYPLMLKGPKK
;
A
#
# COMPACT_ATOMS: atom_id res chain seq x y z
N MET A 1 21.02 19.02 -28.93
CA MET A 1 21.49 19.38 -30.29
C MET A 1 22.62 20.42 -30.27
N SER A 2 22.62 21.34 -29.30
CA SER A 2 23.60 22.43 -29.13
C SER A 2 24.69 22.17 -28.07
N GLY A 3 24.84 20.92 -27.57
CA GLY A 3 25.84 20.62 -26.54
C GLY A 3 27.27 20.89 -27.01
N SER A 4 28.07 21.60 -26.22
CA SER A 4 29.43 22.00 -26.58
C SER A 4 30.40 20.84 -26.77
N VAL A 5 30.16 19.71 -26.10
CA VAL A 5 31.08 18.56 -26.06
C VAL A 5 30.67 17.43 -27.02
N SER A 6 29.37 17.20 -27.22
CA SER A 6 28.85 16.07 -28.01
C SER A 6 27.63 16.43 -28.89
N GLY A 7 27.28 17.71 -28.96
CA GLY A 7 26.17 18.20 -29.77
C GLY A 7 26.47 18.07 -31.26
N VAL A 8 25.39 17.90 -32.04
CA VAL A 8 25.45 17.87 -33.50
C VAL A 8 26.12 19.13 -34.04
N GLN A 9 25.87 20.29 -33.42
CA GLN A 9 26.56 21.55 -33.71
C GLN A 9 28.09 21.45 -33.60
N ALA A 10 28.61 20.87 -32.50
CA ALA A 10 30.04 20.75 -32.27
C ALA A 10 30.70 19.82 -33.30
N ARG A 11 30.05 18.69 -33.62
CA ARG A 11 30.51 17.73 -34.64
C ARG A 11 30.49 18.28 -36.07
N VAL A 12 29.54 19.17 -36.37
CA VAL A 12 29.47 19.84 -37.68
C VAL A 12 30.57 20.91 -37.79
N ARG A 13 30.83 21.66 -36.72
CA ARG A 13 31.92 22.65 -36.67
C ARG A 13 33.32 22.04 -36.69
N GLU A 14 33.49 20.83 -36.15
CA GLU A 14 34.75 20.08 -36.22
C GLU A 14 35.16 19.78 -37.67
N LYS A 15 34.19 19.50 -38.55
CA LYS A 15 34.45 19.23 -39.99
C LYS A 15 34.40 20.49 -40.85
N HIS A 16 33.61 21.49 -40.47
CA HIS A 16 33.41 22.73 -41.21
C HIS A 16 33.40 23.92 -40.24
N PRO A 17 34.55 24.56 -39.97
CA PRO A 17 34.64 25.62 -38.96
C PRO A 17 33.86 26.89 -39.31
N GLU A 18 33.53 27.11 -40.59
CA GLU A 18 32.72 28.25 -41.05
C GLU A 18 31.20 28.05 -40.85
N ALA A 19 30.77 26.87 -40.39
CA ALA A 19 29.35 26.58 -40.23
C ALA A 19 28.71 27.38 -39.07
N VAL A 20 27.85 28.33 -39.42
CA VAL A 20 27.03 29.10 -38.47
C VAL A 20 25.86 28.24 -37.99
N TYR A 21 25.72 28.12 -36.68
CA TYR A 21 24.59 27.42 -36.06
C TYR A 21 23.58 28.44 -35.60
N ILE A 22 22.36 28.32 -36.11
CA ILE A 22 21.24 29.17 -35.74
C ILE A 22 20.31 28.35 -34.84
N HIS A 23 20.00 28.90 -33.67
CA HIS A 23 19.04 28.29 -32.76
C HIS A 23 17.63 28.32 -33.35
N CYS A 24 16.83 27.31 -33.03
CA CYS A 24 15.43 27.31 -33.43
C CYS A 24 14.67 28.36 -32.62
N TYR A 25 14.22 29.44 -33.26
CA TYR A 25 13.46 30.51 -32.58
C TYR A 25 12.24 29.98 -31.82
N ALA A 26 11.56 28.93 -32.32
CA ALA A 26 10.44 28.31 -31.62
C ALA A 26 10.88 27.58 -30.33
N HIS A 27 12.12 27.05 -30.30
CA HIS A 27 12.68 26.44 -29.10
C HIS A 27 13.15 27.51 -28.10
N GLU A 28 13.79 28.58 -28.57
CA GLU A 28 14.20 29.71 -27.73
C GLU A 28 12.98 30.38 -27.06
N LEU A 29 11.91 30.60 -27.83
CA LEU A 29 10.65 31.13 -27.28
C LEU A 29 10.04 30.18 -26.23
N ASN A 30 10.10 28.87 -26.46
CA ASN A 30 9.67 27.88 -25.47
C ASN A 30 10.52 27.95 -24.18
N LEU A 31 11.84 28.12 -24.30
CA LEU A 31 12.72 28.25 -23.15
C LEU A 31 12.38 29.50 -22.33
N VAL A 32 12.20 30.65 -23.00
CA VAL A 32 11.79 31.91 -22.33
C VAL A 32 10.51 31.69 -21.52
N LEU A 33 9.48 31.09 -22.12
CA LEU A 33 8.21 30.81 -21.43
C LEU A 33 8.37 29.83 -20.26
N CYS A 34 9.16 28.76 -20.42
CA CYS A 34 9.43 27.83 -19.32
C CYS A 34 10.18 28.51 -18.16
N HIS A 35 11.14 29.39 -18.47
CA HIS A 35 11.87 30.14 -17.47
C HIS A 35 10.97 31.14 -16.75
N THR A 36 10.06 31.82 -17.45
CA THR A 36 9.10 32.74 -16.82
C THR A 36 8.12 32.01 -15.90
N CYS A 37 7.58 30.87 -16.31
CA CYS A 37 6.65 30.10 -15.46
C CYS A 37 7.33 29.50 -14.22
N ARG A 38 8.63 29.16 -14.31
CA ARG A 38 9.42 28.71 -13.15
C ARG A 38 9.86 29.84 -12.24
N ALA A 39 9.95 31.06 -12.76
CA ALA A 39 10.32 32.23 -11.97
C ALA A 39 9.17 32.72 -11.07
N VAL A 40 7.92 32.34 -11.39
CA VAL A 40 6.73 32.66 -10.60
C VAL A 40 6.32 31.41 -9.80
N PRO A 41 6.50 31.38 -8.47
CA PRO A 41 6.22 30.20 -7.65
C PRO A 41 4.81 29.65 -7.83
N GLU A 42 3.80 30.51 -7.85
CA GLU A 42 2.39 30.14 -7.99
C GLU A 42 2.10 29.45 -9.33
N ALA A 43 2.77 29.88 -10.40
CA ALA A 43 2.65 29.26 -11.71
C ALA A 43 3.38 27.90 -11.73
N SER A 44 4.53 27.79 -11.07
CA SER A 44 5.24 26.51 -10.90
C SER A 44 4.36 25.50 -10.17
N ASP A 45 3.79 25.88 -9.03
CA ASP A 45 2.92 25.03 -8.22
C ASP A 45 1.68 24.55 -9.00
N LEU A 46 1.08 25.43 -9.82
CA LEU A 46 -0.02 25.06 -10.71
C LEU A 46 0.40 23.97 -11.72
N PHE A 47 1.57 24.10 -12.35
CA PHE A 47 2.01 23.11 -13.32
C PHE A 47 2.46 21.80 -12.66
N ASP A 48 3.05 21.87 -11.47
CA ASP A 48 3.45 20.69 -10.70
C ASP A 48 2.23 19.91 -10.19
N THR A 49 1.17 20.61 -9.77
CA THR A 49 -0.12 19.99 -9.42
C THR A 49 -0.81 19.38 -10.63
N LEU A 50 -0.81 20.06 -11.79
CA LEU A 50 -1.33 19.50 -13.04
C LEU A 50 -0.56 18.23 -13.47
N GLU A 51 0.76 18.21 -13.33
CA GLU A 51 1.58 17.02 -13.61
C GLU A 51 1.24 15.88 -12.66
N SER A 52 0.99 16.19 -11.38
CA SER A 52 0.61 15.22 -10.36
C SER A 52 -0.76 14.60 -10.62
N VAL A 53 -1.76 15.42 -10.98
CA VAL A 53 -3.11 14.95 -11.36
C VAL A 53 -3.04 14.09 -12.61
N TYR A 54 -2.29 14.51 -13.63
CA TYR A 54 -2.04 13.69 -14.81
C TYR A 54 -1.42 12.33 -14.43
N CYS A 55 -0.39 12.32 -13.57
CA CYS A 55 0.24 11.07 -13.14
C CYS A 55 -0.75 10.15 -12.40
N PHE A 56 -1.62 10.70 -11.56
CA PHE A 56 -2.58 9.91 -10.78
C PHE A 56 -3.63 9.19 -11.66
N PHE A 57 -4.17 9.89 -12.66
CA PHE A 57 -5.25 9.38 -13.51
C PHE A 57 -4.77 8.68 -14.78
N SER A 58 -3.64 9.07 -15.35
CA SER A 58 -3.16 8.50 -16.62
C SER A 58 -2.19 7.35 -16.43
N VAL A 59 -1.58 7.21 -15.26
CA VAL A 59 -0.61 6.13 -15.00
C VAL A 59 -1.28 4.90 -14.35
N SER A 60 -2.30 5.11 -13.50
CA SER A 60 -3.10 4.02 -12.92
C SER A 60 -4.28 3.64 -13.83
N ILE A 61 -4.30 2.39 -14.31
CA ILE A 61 -5.40 1.86 -15.15
C ILE A 61 -6.74 1.93 -14.40
N VAL A 62 -6.74 1.63 -13.10
CA VAL A 62 -7.95 1.65 -12.26
C VAL A 62 -8.50 3.08 -12.15
N ASN A 63 -7.63 4.05 -11.89
CA ASN A 63 -8.07 5.45 -11.80
C ASN A 63 -8.47 6.00 -13.17
N HIS A 64 -7.82 5.55 -14.24
CA HIS A 64 -8.17 5.91 -15.61
C HIS A 64 -9.57 5.41 -16.01
N GLN A 65 -9.89 4.17 -15.63
CA GLN A 65 -11.22 3.59 -15.82
C GLN A 65 -12.26 4.35 -15.00
N LYS A 66 -12.01 4.56 -13.70
CA LYS A 66 -12.90 5.37 -12.83
C LYS A 66 -13.14 6.76 -13.40
N PHE A 67 -12.09 7.43 -13.86
CA PHE A 67 -12.20 8.73 -14.51
C PHE A 67 -13.04 8.69 -15.78
N SER A 68 -12.85 7.66 -16.62
CA SER A 68 -13.67 7.46 -17.83
C SER A 68 -15.15 7.19 -17.50
N ASP A 69 -15.42 6.42 -16.44
CA ASP A 69 -16.77 6.09 -15.98
C ASP A 69 -17.48 7.33 -15.41
N VAL A 70 -16.76 8.13 -14.62
CA VAL A 70 -17.26 9.40 -14.09
C VAL A 70 -17.47 10.44 -15.19
N GLN A 71 -16.60 10.48 -16.22
CA GLN A 71 -16.83 11.30 -17.41
C GLN A 71 -18.12 10.92 -18.14
N MET A 72 -18.40 9.62 -18.29
CA MET A 72 -19.65 9.12 -18.90
C MET A 72 -20.87 9.47 -18.04
N LEU A 73 -20.77 9.30 -16.72
CA LEU A 73 -21.84 9.63 -15.77
C LEU A 73 -22.20 11.12 -15.78
N LEU A 74 -21.22 12.00 -15.96
CA LEU A 74 -21.43 13.45 -16.03
C LEU A 74 -21.77 13.96 -17.44
N GLY A 75 -21.88 13.06 -18.44
CA GLY A 75 -22.17 13.43 -19.82
C GLY A 75 -21.06 14.25 -20.50
N LEU A 76 -19.83 14.19 -19.97
CA LEU A 76 -18.69 14.92 -20.50
C LEU A 76 -18.14 14.24 -21.75
N LYS A 77 -17.54 15.02 -22.66
CA LYS A 77 -16.84 14.47 -23.82
C LYS A 77 -15.64 13.66 -23.36
N LYS A 78 -15.56 12.40 -23.79
CA LYS A 78 -14.42 11.52 -23.54
C LYS A 78 -13.13 12.18 -24.03
N SER A 79 -12.34 12.67 -23.08
CA SER A 79 -11.12 13.42 -23.33
C SER A 79 -10.06 13.01 -22.32
N GLU A 80 -8.84 12.87 -22.81
CA GLU A 80 -7.70 12.42 -22.00
C GLU A 80 -6.94 13.63 -21.44
N LEU A 81 -6.45 13.49 -20.21
CA LEU A 81 -5.50 14.44 -19.64
C LEU A 81 -4.20 14.38 -20.43
N VAL A 82 -3.61 15.54 -20.70
CA VAL A 82 -2.43 15.67 -21.56
C VAL A 82 -1.18 15.83 -20.70
N GLN A 83 -0.18 14.98 -20.94
CA GLN A 83 1.13 15.09 -20.30
C GLN A 83 1.78 16.45 -20.59
N LEU A 84 2.31 17.08 -19.55
CA LEU A 84 3.10 18.29 -19.69
C LEU A 84 4.42 18.00 -20.43
N SER A 85 4.62 18.66 -21.56
CA SER A 85 5.86 18.55 -22.32
C SER A 85 6.82 19.67 -21.94
N LYS A 86 8.02 19.32 -21.46
CA LYS A 86 9.10 20.28 -21.17
C LYS A 86 9.64 20.99 -22.43
N THR A 87 9.32 20.49 -23.62
CA THR A 87 9.92 20.96 -24.90
C THR A 87 8.92 21.58 -25.87
N ARG A 88 7.61 21.54 -25.57
CA ARG A 88 6.55 22.03 -26.48
C ARG A 88 5.47 22.79 -25.71
N TRP A 89 5.61 24.11 -25.63
CA TRP A 89 4.72 25.02 -24.91
C TRP A 89 3.25 24.92 -25.36
N ALA A 90 2.99 24.64 -26.65
CA ALA A 90 1.64 24.46 -27.16
C ALA A 90 0.89 23.28 -26.48
N CYS A 91 1.61 22.36 -25.83
CA CYS A 91 1.01 21.30 -25.03
C CYS A 91 0.52 21.81 -23.67
N GLN A 92 1.14 22.82 -23.06
CA GLN A 92 0.72 23.35 -21.75
C GLN A 92 -0.68 23.95 -21.80
N VAL A 93 -0.98 24.72 -22.85
CA VAL A 93 -2.33 25.27 -23.06
C VAL A 93 -3.37 24.16 -23.25
N LYS A 94 -2.99 23.06 -23.91
CA LYS A 94 -3.87 21.89 -24.06
C LYS A 94 -4.09 21.16 -22.75
N SER A 95 -3.05 20.99 -21.93
CA SER A 95 -3.15 20.37 -20.60
C SER A 95 -4.06 21.19 -19.68
N VAL A 96 -3.91 22.51 -19.64
CA VAL A 96 -4.76 23.39 -18.84
C VAL A 96 -6.22 23.33 -19.32
N ARG A 97 -6.46 23.39 -20.63
CA ARG A 97 -7.83 23.27 -21.17
C ARG A 97 -8.46 21.91 -20.90
N ALA A 98 -7.71 20.82 -21.13
CA ALA A 98 -8.19 19.47 -20.85
C ALA A 98 -8.50 19.26 -19.36
N MET A 99 -7.75 19.92 -18.47
CA MET A 99 -8.05 19.89 -17.04
C MET A 99 -9.31 20.69 -16.68
N LEU A 100 -9.48 21.90 -17.26
CA LEU A 100 -10.67 22.70 -17.04
C LEU A 100 -11.94 22.02 -17.55
N ASP A 101 -11.88 21.40 -18.72
CA ASP A 101 -13.01 20.68 -19.33
C ASP A 101 -13.42 19.44 -18.51
N ASN A 102 -12.50 18.86 -17.73
CA ASN A 102 -12.73 17.65 -16.93
C ASN A 102 -12.68 17.88 -15.41
N LEU A 103 -12.66 19.13 -14.96
CA LEU A 103 -12.44 19.47 -13.55
C LEU A 103 -13.48 18.81 -12.64
N GLN A 104 -14.75 18.79 -13.06
CA GLN A 104 -15.83 18.17 -12.30
C GLN A 104 -15.64 16.65 -12.14
N ALA A 105 -15.19 15.97 -13.19
CA ALA A 105 -14.91 14.54 -13.13
C ALA A 105 -13.71 14.24 -12.24
N VAL A 106 -12.65 15.05 -12.33
CA VAL A 106 -11.46 14.91 -11.48
C VAL A 106 -11.82 15.10 -10.00
N LEU A 107 -12.55 16.16 -9.66
CA LEU A 107 -12.95 16.43 -8.28
C LEU A 107 -13.79 15.28 -7.70
N LYS A 108 -14.80 14.82 -8.45
CA LYS A 108 -15.66 13.72 -8.01
C LYS A 108 -14.87 12.42 -7.81
N CYS A 109 -13.97 12.08 -8.74
CA CYS A 109 -13.10 10.92 -8.58
C CYS A 109 -12.15 11.05 -7.38
N LEU A 110 -11.63 12.24 -7.11
CA LEU A 110 -10.75 12.48 -5.97
C LEU A 110 -11.51 12.39 -4.65
N GLU A 111 -12.73 12.92 -4.58
CA GLU A 111 -13.63 12.78 -3.43
C GLU A 111 -13.99 11.32 -3.16
N GLU A 112 -14.35 10.54 -4.18
CA GLU A 112 -14.61 9.10 -4.07
C GLU A 112 -13.34 8.28 -3.76
N SER A 113 -12.16 8.78 -4.09
CA SER A 113 -10.90 8.13 -3.69
C SER A 113 -10.45 8.51 -2.27
N ALA A 114 -10.95 9.63 -1.76
CA ALA A 114 -10.74 10.07 -0.38
C ALA A 114 -11.67 9.33 0.60
N THR A 115 -12.75 8.69 0.13
CA THR A 115 -13.52 7.76 0.97
C THR A 115 -12.70 6.48 1.17
N PRO A 116 -12.33 6.14 2.41
CA PRO A 116 -11.49 4.98 2.70
C PRO A 116 -12.19 3.68 2.29
N LEU A 117 -11.44 2.75 1.69
CA LEU A 117 -11.94 1.45 1.20
C LEU A 117 -12.36 0.47 2.33
N ALA A 118 -12.45 0.92 3.57
CA ALA A 118 -12.93 0.16 4.71
C ALA A 118 -13.59 1.12 5.72
N ASP A 119 -14.91 1.27 5.61
CA ASP A 119 -15.74 2.16 6.42
C ASP A 119 -15.95 1.71 7.89
N SER A 120 -15.17 0.78 8.46
CA SER A 120 -15.57 0.28 9.79
C SER A 120 -14.53 -0.34 10.71
N VAL A 121 -13.30 -0.64 10.28
CA VAL A 121 -12.34 -1.26 11.22
C VAL A 121 -11.46 -0.20 11.84
N ASP A 122 -11.97 0.36 12.94
CA ASP A 122 -11.15 1.14 13.86
C ASP A 122 -9.95 0.30 14.32
N LEU A 123 -8.81 0.95 14.48
CA LEU A 123 -7.58 0.30 14.95
C LEU A 123 -7.81 -0.43 16.30
N ALA A 124 -8.74 0.08 17.12
CA ALA A 124 -9.17 -0.55 18.38
C ALA A 124 -10.01 -1.83 18.19
N GLN A 125 -10.86 -1.89 17.15
CA GLN A 125 -11.57 -3.12 16.82
C GLN A 125 -10.61 -4.19 16.30
N ALA A 126 -9.56 -3.79 15.57
CA ALA A 126 -8.51 -4.71 15.14
C ALA A 126 -7.80 -5.40 16.32
N THR A 127 -7.61 -4.71 17.45
CA THR A 127 -7.06 -5.34 18.67
C THR A 127 -8.01 -6.37 19.29
N LEU A 128 -9.33 -6.11 19.28
CA LEU A 128 -10.32 -7.09 19.75
C LEU A 128 -10.36 -8.34 18.87
N PHE A 129 -10.27 -8.17 17.55
CA PHE A 129 -10.19 -9.30 16.62
C PHE A 129 -8.91 -10.10 16.82
N LYS A 130 -7.78 -9.44 17.10
CA LYS A 130 -6.52 -10.11 17.44
C LYS A 130 -6.69 -10.99 18.68
N ASP A 131 -7.25 -10.47 19.76
CA ASP A 131 -7.42 -11.23 20.99
C ASP A 131 -8.39 -12.41 20.79
N ALA A 132 -9.47 -12.22 20.03
CA ALA A 132 -10.37 -13.31 19.65
C ALA A 132 -9.67 -14.41 18.83
N VAL A 133 -8.82 -14.04 17.86
CA VAL A 133 -8.02 -15.00 17.08
C VAL A 133 -7.03 -15.74 17.98
N LEU A 134 -6.43 -15.05 18.94
CA LEU A 134 -5.46 -15.65 19.85
C LEU A 134 -6.14 -16.67 20.77
N GLU A 135 -7.31 -16.34 21.33
CA GLU A 135 -8.09 -17.27 22.15
C GLU A 135 -8.63 -18.45 21.33
N THR A 136 -9.04 -18.24 20.08
CA THR A 136 -9.41 -19.36 19.20
C THR A 136 -8.23 -20.28 18.91
N LEU A 137 -7.04 -19.75 18.61
CA LEU A 137 -5.82 -20.55 18.40
C LEU A 137 -5.39 -21.33 19.64
N LYS A 138 -5.54 -20.74 20.83
CA LYS A 138 -5.33 -21.45 22.10
C LYS A 138 -6.37 -22.56 22.30
N SER A 139 -7.65 -22.29 22.01
CA SER A 139 -8.73 -23.27 22.15
C SER A 139 -8.63 -24.43 21.15
N MET A 140 -7.99 -24.20 20.00
CA MET A 140 -7.68 -25.23 18.99
C MET A 140 -6.59 -26.22 19.44
N ARG A 141 -5.89 -25.95 20.55
CA ARG A 141 -4.89 -26.85 21.14
C ARG A 141 -5.56 -27.99 21.92
N THR A 142 -6.47 -28.72 21.27
CA THR A 142 -7.17 -29.89 21.82
C THR A 142 -6.96 -31.11 20.93
N ASP A 143 -6.92 -32.28 21.56
CA ASP A 143 -6.72 -33.55 20.86
C ASP A 143 -7.86 -33.85 19.87
N GLU A 144 -9.08 -33.45 20.21
CA GLU A 144 -10.27 -33.61 19.37
C GLU A 144 -10.20 -32.82 18.05
N MET A 145 -9.58 -31.63 18.05
CA MET A 145 -9.41 -30.85 16.81
C MET A 145 -8.31 -31.43 15.92
N VAL A 146 -7.29 -32.04 16.52
CA VAL A 146 -6.25 -32.77 15.77
C VAL A 146 -6.88 -33.96 15.04
N GLU A 147 -7.72 -34.73 15.72
CA GLU A 147 -8.42 -35.87 15.11
C GLU A 147 -9.35 -35.42 13.97
N LYS A 148 -10.10 -34.33 14.15
CA LYS A 148 -10.95 -33.76 13.08
C LYS A 148 -10.14 -33.33 11.87
N LEU A 149 -9.07 -32.55 12.07
CA LEU A 149 -8.21 -32.09 10.98
C LEU A 149 -7.48 -33.24 10.29
N TYR A 150 -7.08 -34.26 11.05
CA TYR A 150 -6.48 -35.48 10.49
C TYR A 150 -7.48 -36.25 9.62
N ASN A 151 -8.72 -36.40 10.08
CA ASN A 151 -9.77 -37.08 9.32
C ASN A 151 -10.18 -36.30 8.06
N GLU A 152 -10.25 -34.97 8.11
CA GLU A 152 -10.48 -34.12 6.94
C GLU A 152 -9.32 -34.22 5.94
N ALA A 153 -8.08 -34.14 6.42
CA ALA A 153 -6.90 -34.29 5.57
C ALA A 153 -6.84 -35.68 4.92
N LYS A 154 -7.21 -36.73 5.67
CA LYS A 154 -7.29 -38.10 5.18
C LYS A 154 -8.38 -38.25 4.11
N ALA A 155 -9.57 -37.69 4.33
CA ALA A 155 -10.64 -37.67 3.33
C ALA A 155 -10.21 -36.98 2.03
N ILE A 156 -9.45 -35.88 2.11
CA ILE A 156 -8.89 -35.19 0.93
C ILE A 156 -7.82 -36.04 0.24
N CYS A 157 -6.97 -36.74 0.99
CA CYS A 157 -5.96 -37.64 0.43
C CYS A 157 -6.60 -38.84 -0.28
N ASP A 158 -7.63 -39.44 0.33
CA ASP A 158 -8.41 -40.54 -0.23
C ASP A 158 -9.14 -40.10 -1.52
N ALA A 159 -9.74 -38.91 -1.52
CA ALA A 159 -10.40 -38.34 -2.70
C ALA A 159 -9.44 -38.08 -3.88
N ASN A 160 -8.16 -37.84 -3.59
CA ASN A 160 -7.12 -37.56 -4.60
C ASN A 160 -6.17 -38.74 -4.86
N ASN A 161 -6.47 -39.93 -4.34
CA ASN A 161 -5.63 -41.14 -4.45
C ASN A 161 -4.17 -40.96 -3.98
N ILE A 162 -3.94 -40.13 -2.95
CA ILE A 162 -2.61 -39.87 -2.40
C ILE A 162 -2.35 -40.86 -1.25
N SER A 163 -1.42 -41.80 -1.45
CA SER A 163 -1.05 -42.77 -0.40
C SER A 163 -0.38 -42.09 0.79
N GLU A 164 -0.83 -42.44 2.01
CA GLU A 164 -0.21 -41.95 3.26
C GLU A 164 1.28 -42.32 3.30
N ARG A 165 2.15 -41.33 3.58
CA ARG A 165 3.59 -41.57 3.80
C ARG A 165 3.77 -42.37 5.09
N GLN A 166 4.08 -43.65 4.95
CA GLN A 166 4.54 -44.50 6.05
C GLN A 166 5.86 -43.92 6.60
N THR A 167 5.86 -43.49 7.86
CA THR A 167 7.07 -42.99 8.53
C THR A 167 8.07 -44.12 8.66
N GLY A 168 9.30 -43.93 8.17
CA GLY A 168 10.35 -44.94 8.28
C GLY A 168 10.61 -45.37 9.72
N ARG A 169 10.82 -46.66 9.96
CA ARG A 169 11.20 -47.20 11.27
C ARG A 169 12.46 -46.47 11.77
N ARG A 170 12.37 -45.75 12.90
CA ARG A 170 13.58 -45.25 13.58
C ARG A 170 14.46 -46.44 13.96
N HIS A 171 15.72 -46.41 13.55
CA HIS A 171 16.70 -47.42 13.92
C HIS A 171 16.92 -47.34 15.44
N LYS A 172 16.53 -48.40 16.18
CA LYS A 172 16.90 -48.53 17.59
C LYS A 172 18.42 -48.63 17.68
N GLN A 173 19.09 -47.80 18.47
CA GLN A 173 20.48 -48.07 18.85
C GLN A 173 20.53 -49.40 19.58
N ARG A 174 21.51 -50.26 19.23
CA ARG A 174 21.78 -51.49 19.96
C ARG A 174 22.07 -51.14 21.42
N ARG A 175 21.45 -51.87 22.35
CA ARG A 175 21.62 -51.67 23.80
C ARG A 175 23.11 -51.72 24.14
N MET A 176 23.57 -50.78 24.95
CA MET A 176 24.85 -50.88 25.65
C MET A 176 24.63 -51.84 26.83
N GLU A 177 24.89 -53.14 26.62
CA GLU A 177 24.57 -54.20 27.58
C GLU A 177 25.52 -54.23 28.81
N ASP A 178 26.69 -53.58 28.73
CA ASP A 178 27.74 -53.62 29.77
C ASP A 178 27.86 -52.33 30.62
N PHE A 179 26.89 -51.41 30.57
CA PHE A 179 26.92 -50.18 31.38
C PHE A 179 25.71 -50.11 32.33
N THR A 180 25.96 -49.82 33.60
CA THR A 180 24.91 -49.48 34.58
C THR A 180 24.36 -48.10 34.26
N VAL A 181 23.13 -48.05 33.74
CA VAL A 181 22.45 -46.80 33.39
C VAL A 181 21.65 -46.32 34.60
N GLU A 182 22.04 -45.19 35.19
CA GLU A 182 21.40 -44.63 36.41
C GLU A 182 20.11 -43.84 36.14
N SER A 183 19.72 -43.65 34.87
CA SER A 183 18.46 -43.00 34.50
C SER A 183 17.84 -43.64 33.26
N THR A 184 16.51 -43.56 33.12
CA THR A 184 15.79 -44.16 31.99
C THR A 184 16.17 -43.47 30.68
N LEU A 185 16.94 -44.16 29.83
CA LEU A 185 17.14 -43.75 28.43
C LEU A 185 15.78 -43.83 27.73
N GLY A 186 15.20 -42.67 27.45
CA GLY A 186 13.83 -42.45 26.96
C GLY A 186 13.41 -43.38 25.82
N THR A 187 12.92 -44.56 26.18
CA THR A 187 12.33 -45.52 25.26
C THR A 187 10.91 -45.06 24.99
N ARG A 188 10.74 -44.00 24.18
CA ARG A 188 9.40 -43.57 23.77
C ARG A 188 8.81 -44.63 22.83
N ALA A 189 7.56 -45.03 23.10
CA ALA A 189 6.80 -45.97 22.30
C ALA A 189 6.76 -45.54 20.82
N HIS A 190 6.50 -46.50 19.92
CA HIS A 190 6.21 -46.19 18.51
C HIS A 190 4.98 -45.26 18.46
N LEU A 191 5.21 -43.96 18.30
CA LEU A 191 4.15 -42.98 18.06
C LEU A 191 3.50 -43.32 16.71
N GLY A 192 2.17 -43.42 16.67
CA GLY A 192 1.42 -43.57 15.43
C GLY A 192 1.72 -42.41 14.47
N THR A 193 1.42 -42.58 13.18
CA THR A 193 1.54 -41.51 12.17
C THR A 193 0.77 -40.25 12.60
N GLU A 194 -0.37 -40.43 13.25
CA GLU A 194 -1.20 -39.38 13.84
C GLU A 194 -0.51 -38.63 14.98
N ASP A 195 0.03 -39.33 15.98
CA ASP A 195 0.76 -38.72 17.10
C ASP A 195 2.05 -38.01 16.65
N GLN A 196 2.70 -38.52 15.60
CA GLN A 196 3.86 -37.85 15.02
C GLN A 196 3.46 -36.55 14.34
N LEU A 197 2.39 -36.51 13.54
CA LEU A 197 1.92 -35.28 12.91
C LEU A 197 1.43 -34.26 13.95
N LYS A 198 0.76 -34.73 15.00
CA LYS A 198 0.34 -33.94 16.16
C LYS A 198 1.52 -33.22 16.83
N HIS A 199 2.57 -33.96 17.20
CA HIS A 199 3.71 -33.40 17.92
C HIS A 199 4.78 -32.74 17.04
N SER A 200 4.89 -33.10 15.76
CA SER A 200 5.92 -32.57 14.85
C SER A 200 5.46 -31.39 14.00
N LEU A 201 4.16 -31.32 13.69
CA LEU A 201 3.62 -30.33 12.77
C LEU A 201 2.57 -29.45 13.45
N PHE A 202 1.51 -30.04 14.00
CA PHE A 202 0.35 -29.27 14.47
C PHE A 202 0.68 -28.37 15.67
N TYR A 203 1.15 -28.94 16.80
CA TYR A 203 1.47 -28.11 17.96
C TYR A 203 2.61 -27.12 17.70
N PRO A 204 3.74 -27.50 17.06
CA PRO A 204 4.77 -26.52 16.73
C PRO A 204 4.28 -25.38 15.83
N CYS A 205 3.40 -25.66 14.87
CA CYS A 205 2.80 -24.63 14.03
C CYS A 205 1.88 -23.70 14.82
N LEU A 206 0.99 -24.25 15.66
CA LEU A 206 0.11 -23.45 16.51
C LEU A 206 0.90 -22.61 17.52
N ASP A 207 1.84 -23.22 18.23
CA ASP A 207 2.68 -22.54 19.22
C ASP A 207 3.50 -21.43 18.54
N ARG A 208 3.99 -21.67 17.32
CA ARG A 208 4.70 -20.65 16.52
C ARG A 208 3.78 -19.52 16.09
N MET A 209 2.56 -19.82 15.65
CA MET A 209 1.55 -18.81 15.30
C MET A 209 1.20 -17.93 16.49
N VAL A 210 0.94 -18.53 17.65
CA VAL A 210 0.66 -17.81 18.91
C VAL A 210 1.86 -16.95 19.30
N THR A 211 3.08 -17.50 19.26
CA THR A 211 4.31 -16.76 19.62
C THR A 211 4.57 -15.58 18.67
N GLU A 212 4.34 -15.74 17.37
CA GLU A 212 4.48 -14.65 16.40
C GLU A 212 3.39 -13.58 16.58
N LEU A 213 2.16 -13.97 16.94
CA LEU A 213 1.08 -13.03 17.28
C LEU A 213 1.34 -12.30 18.59
N ASP A 214 1.94 -12.94 19.58
CA ASP A 214 2.30 -12.26 20.83
C ASP A 214 3.49 -11.31 20.62
N SER A 215 4.58 -11.77 19.99
CA SER A 215 5.80 -10.98 19.79
C SER A 215 5.63 -9.79 18.84
N ARG A 216 4.77 -9.88 17.82
CA ARG A 216 4.54 -8.76 16.88
C ARG A 216 3.65 -7.66 17.45
N PHE A 217 2.85 -7.98 18.46
CA PHE A 217 1.85 -7.07 19.03
C PHE A 217 2.15 -6.70 20.50
N SER A 218 3.28 -7.13 21.07
CA SER A 218 3.68 -6.87 22.46
C SER A 218 4.17 -5.46 22.71
N ASP A 219 4.81 -4.82 21.73
CA ASP A 219 5.84 -3.83 22.09
C ASP A 219 5.33 -2.46 22.50
N VAL A 220 4.24 -1.93 21.94
CA VAL A 220 3.77 -0.56 22.31
C VAL A 220 2.26 -0.40 22.10
N GLY A 221 1.58 -1.41 21.56
CA GLY A 221 0.22 -1.28 21.02
C GLY A 221 -0.84 -1.11 22.10
N ALA A 222 -0.97 -2.05 23.03
CA ALA A 222 -2.22 -2.20 23.80
C ALA A 222 -2.64 -0.95 24.61
N GLU A 223 -1.70 -0.27 25.26
CA GLU A 223 -2.00 0.92 26.08
C GLU A 223 -2.31 2.15 25.21
N LEU A 224 -1.49 2.39 24.19
CA LEU A 224 -1.70 3.46 23.21
C LEU A 224 -3.04 3.26 22.48
N MET A 225 -3.34 2.01 22.11
CA MET A 225 -4.58 1.61 21.45
C MET A 225 -5.83 1.86 22.29
N LYS A 226 -5.78 1.57 23.58
CA LYS A 226 -6.86 1.89 24.53
C LYS A 226 -7.09 3.39 24.64
N GLY A 227 -6.03 4.19 24.65
CA GLY A 227 -6.20 5.65 24.64
C GLY A 227 -6.75 6.18 23.31
N ILE A 228 -6.39 5.58 22.16
CA ILE A 228 -6.92 6.00 20.84
C ILE A 228 -8.42 5.68 20.82
N GLN A 229 -8.80 4.52 21.36
CA GLN A 229 -10.19 4.13 21.52
C GLN A 229 -10.97 5.11 22.42
N ALA A 230 -10.37 5.61 23.50
CA ALA A 230 -11.01 6.59 24.38
C ALA A 230 -11.27 7.95 23.69
N CYS A 231 -10.56 8.26 22.60
CA CYS A 231 -10.82 9.44 21.77
C CYS A 231 -11.98 9.24 20.78
N ASN A 232 -12.42 7.99 20.56
CA ASN A 232 -13.47 7.67 19.61
C ASN A 232 -14.87 7.82 20.24
N PRO A 233 -15.76 8.65 19.68
CA PRO A 233 -17.11 8.86 20.19
C PRO A 233 -18.00 7.60 20.15
N ALA A 234 -17.66 6.58 19.36
CA ALA A 234 -18.38 5.33 19.26
C ALA A 234 -17.98 4.29 20.33
N ALA A 235 -16.86 4.50 21.04
CA ALA A 235 -16.39 3.58 22.06
C ALA A 235 -17.13 3.74 23.40
N ASP A 236 -17.27 2.65 24.15
CA ASP A 236 -17.86 2.64 25.49
C ASP A 236 -16.99 3.43 26.50
N ASP A 237 -15.66 3.46 26.28
CA ASP A 237 -14.67 4.14 27.13
C ASP A 237 -14.40 5.60 26.71
N PHE A 238 -15.36 6.27 26.05
CA PHE A 238 -15.19 7.64 25.56
C PHE A 238 -14.82 8.63 26.68
N LEU A 239 -13.68 9.30 26.52
CA LEU A 239 -13.09 10.27 27.46
C LEU A 239 -12.96 9.73 28.90
N SER A 240 -12.51 8.48 29.06
CA SER A 240 -12.09 7.99 30.38
C SER A 240 -10.76 8.63 30.79
N GLU A 241 -10.64 9.01 32.07
CA GLU A 241 -9.41 9.61 32.60
C GLU A 241 -8.23 8.62 32.49
N ASP A 242 -8.45 7.38 32.91
CA ASP A 242 -7.41 6.35 32.96
C ASP A 242 -6.84 6.02 31.58
N SER A 243 -7.66 5.98 30.52
CA SER A 243 -7.19 5.64 29.16
C SER A 243 -6.52 6.82 28.45
N LEU A 244 -6.94 8.06 28.75
CA LEU A 244 -6.31 9.26 28.19
C LEU A 244 -4.94 9.52 28.81
N ASP A 245 -4.78 9.21 30.10
CA ASP A 245 -3.50 9.31 30.80
C ASP A 245 -2.42 8.38 30.20
N LEU A 246 -2.81 7.24 29.61
CA LEU A 246 -1.88 6.33 28.91
C LEU A 246 -1.26 6.99 27.66
N ILE A 247 -2.07 7.65 26.84
CA ILE A 247 -1.55 8.42 25.68
C ILE A 247 -0.75 9.62 26.16
N ALA A 248 -1.25 10.33 27.17
CA ALA A 248 -0.61 11.51 27.71
C ALA A 248 0.81 11.20 28.19
N THR A 249 0.97 10.08 28.91
CA THR A 249 2.27 9.60 29.39
C THR A 249 3.21 9.26 28.23
N HIS A 250 2.70 8.59 27.19
CA HIS A 250 3.48 8.23 26.00
C HIS A 250 4.00 9.46 25.24
N TYR A 251 3.17 10.50 25.07
CA TYR A 251 3.54 11.74 24.38
C TYR A 251 4.11 12.83 25.30
N LYS A 252 4.30 12.54 26.60
CA LYS A 252 4.77 13.50 27.62
C LYS A 252 3.91 14.76 27.72
N MET A 253 2.60 14.57 27.64
CA MET A 253 1.60 15.63 27.74
C MET A 253 0.93 15.58 29.11
N SER A 254 0.63 16.74 29.70
CA SER A 254 -0.14 16.81 30.94
C SER A 254 -1.62 17.03 30.60
N VAL A 255 -2.46 16.04 30.89
CA VAL A 255 -3.90 16.17 30.71
C VAL A 255 -4.51 16.76 31.99
N ARG A 256 -5.36 17.78 31.83
CA ARG A 256 -6.10 18.38 32.94
C ARG A 256 -7.43 17.67 33.11
N LYS A 257 -7.68 17.15 34.31
CA LYS A 257 -8.91 16.41 34.64
C LYS A 257 -10.16 17.29 34.52
N GLU A 258 -10.00 18.57 34.82
CA GLU A 258 -11.05 19.58 34.72
C GLU A 258 -11.50 19.79 33.27
N GLU A 259 -10.55 19.76 32.31
CA GLU A 259 -10.85 19.87 30.88
C GLU A 259 -11.61 18.64 30.37
N ILE A 260 -11.24 17.43 30.82
CA ILE A 260 -11.96 16.18 30.46
C ILE A 260 -13.41 16.24 30.93
N LEU A 261 -13.66 16.66 32.18
CA LEU A 261 -15.00 16.67 32.76
C LEU A 261 -15.93 17.61 31.98
N VAL A 262 -15.46 18.83 31.69
CA VAL A 262 -16.22 19.82 30.91
C VAL A 262 -16.42 19.36 29.47
N ALA A 263 -15.37 18.80 28.84
CA ALA A 263 -15.45 18.28 27.48
C ALA A 263 -16.43 17.11 27.36
N LYS A 264 -16.48 16.22 28.34
CA LYS A 264 -17.42 15.08 28.38
C LYS A 264 -18.87 15.58 28.39
N GLN A 265 -19.18 16.59 29.18
CA GLN A 265 -20.53 17.16 29.26
C GLN A 265 -20.90 17.94 27.98
N PHE A 266 -19.94 18.69 27.42
CA PHE A 266 -20.10 19.41 26.14
C PHE A 266 -20.35 18.45 24.96
N LEU A 267 -19.52 17.41 24.83
CA LEU A 267 -19.61 16.44 23.73
C LEU A 267 -20.82 15.51 23.86
N THR A 268 -21.24 15.16 25.08
CA THR A 268 -22.50 14.41 25.30
C THR A 268 -23.72 15.22 24.85
N SER A 269 -23.71 16.53 25.05
CA SER A 269 -24.78 17.42 24.59
C SER A 269 -24.83 17.47 23.06
N ARG A 270 -23.68 17.58 22.40
CA ARG A 270 -23.54 17.58 20.92
C ARG A 270 -23.80 16.22 20.27
N LYS A 271 -23.53 15.10 20.97
CA LYS A 271 -23.84 13.74 20.51
C LYS A 271 -25.35 13.53 20.37
N ARG A 272 -26.16 14.12 21.26
CA ARG A 272 -27.64 14.12 21.15
C ARG A 272 -28.16 14.90 19.95
N GLU A 273 -27.39 15.88 19.48
CA GLU A 273 -27.68 16.67 18.28
C GLU A 273 -27.21 15.98 16.99
N GLY A 274 -26.57 14.80 17.08
CA GLY A 274 -26.08 14.04 15.92
C GLY A 274 -24.78 14.59 15.29
N ALA A 275 -24.11 15.53 15.95
CA ALA A 275 -22.95 16.24 15.39
C ALA A 275 -21.61 15.48 15.53
N VAL A 276 -21.59 14.29 16.13
CA VAL A 276 -20.36 13.57 16.49
C VAL A 276 -20.39 12.16 15.90
N SER A 277 -19.91 12.03 14.66
CA SER A 277 -19.70 10.73 13.98
C SER A 277 -18.27 10.20 14.17
N ASP A 278 -17.27 11.07 13.98
CA ASP A 278 -15.87 10.67 13.81
C ASP A 278 -14.94 11.43 14.77
N MET A 279 -13.73 10.87 15.02
CA MET A 279 -12.67 11.58 15.75
C MET A 279 -12.33 12.95 15.14
N GLY A 280 -12.44 13.09 13.81
CA GLY A 280 -12.25 14.38 13.13
C GLY A 280 -13.33 15.42 13.48
N SER A 281 -14.57 14.97 13.70
CA SER A 281 -15.68 15.83 14.16
C SER A 281 -15.47 16.26 15.62
N VAL A 282 -14.95 15.37 16.46
CA VAL A 282 -14.54 15.68 17.84
C VAL A 282 -13.47 16.77 17.87
N TYR A 283 -12.42 16.65 17.04
CA TYR A 283 -11.37 17.67 16.96
C TYR A 283 -11.90 19.04 16.52
N LYS A 284 -12.81 19.09 15.53
CA LYS A 284 -13.42 20.36 15.08
C LYS A 284 -14.28 21.04 16.14
N LEU A 285 -14.93 20.26 17.00
CA LEU A 285 -15.77 20.78 18.08
C LEU A 285 -14.95 21.20 19.30
N LEU A 286 -13.78 20.62 19.50
CA LEU A 286 -12.84 21.01 20.55
C LEU A 286 -12.09 22.28 20.16
N GLN A 287 -12.56 23.43 20.64
CA GLN A 287 -11.84 24.67 20.44
C GLN A 287 -10.54 24.69 21.27
N PRO A 288 -9.39 25.01 20.66
CA PRO A 288 -8.09 24.99 21.33
C PRO A 288 -7.97 26.02 22.45
N GLU A 289 -8.79 27.08 22.43
CA GLU A 289 -8.82 28.09 23.51
C GLU A 289 -9.49 27.58 24.80
N MET A 290 -10.46 26.67 24.68
CA MET A 290 -11.21 26.13 25.83
C MET A 290 -10.64 24.80 26.31
N PHE A 291 -10.07 23.99 25.41
CA PHE A 291 -9.56 22.64 25.70
C PHE A 291 -8.16 22.42 25.10
N PRO A 292 -7.13 23.17 25.53
CA PRO A 292 -5.79 23.11 24.94
C PRO A 292 -5.12 21.74 25.11
N THR A 293 -5.28 21.10 26.28
CA THR A 293 -4.61 19.82 26.55
C THR A 293 -5.30 18.68 25.81
N LEU A 294 -6.64 18.65 25.84
CA LEU A 294 -7.44 17.62 25.18
C LEU A 294 -7.37 17.71 23.65
N SER A 295 -7.41 18.93 23.08
CA SER A 295 -7.26 19.12 21.63
C SER A 295 -5.91 18.60 21.14
N SER A 296 -4.84 18.84 21.91
CA SER A 296 -3.51 18.35 21.58
C SER A 296 -3.40 16.82 21.66
N VAL A 297 -4.07 16.18 22.63
CA VAL A 297 -4.12 14.70 22.75
C VAL A 297 -4.90 14.06 21.60
N VAL A 298 -6.06 14.62 21.25
CA VAL A 298 -6.85 14.15 20.10
C VAL A 298 -6.09 14.38 18.80
N GLN A 299 -5.38 15.50 18.66
CA GLN A 299 -4.49 15.75 17.53
C GLN A 299 -3.37 14.71 17.47
N ALA A 300 -2.71 14.42 18.59
CA ALA A 300 -1.68 13.40 18.66
C ALA A 300 -2.21 12.04 18.19
N ALA A 301 -3.39 11.63 18.67
CA ALA A 301 -4.07 10.39 18.25
C ALA A 301 -4.39 10.36 16.75
N LEU A 302 -4.81 11.47 16.15
CA LEU A 302 -5.08 11.58 14.71
C LEU A 302 -3.80 11.55 13.85
N THR A 303 -2.66 11.96 14.40
CA THR A 303 -1.38 12.05 13.66
C THR A 303 -0.52 10.78 13.75
N ILE A 304 -0.99 9.72 14.41
CA ILE A 304 -0.24 8.48 14.55
C ILE A 304 -0.03 7.86 13.16
N PRO A 305 1.23 7.65 12.73
CA PRO A 305 1.49 7.03 11.44
C PRO A 305 1.11 5.55 11.50
N VAL A 306 0.07 5.16 10.77
CA VAL A 306 -0.34 3.77 10.60
C VAL A 306 0.08 3.30 9.21
N SER A 307 0.86 2.22 9.12
CA SER A 307 1.12 1.55 7.84
C SER A 307 -0.07 0.68 7.45
N SER A 308 -0.49 0.75 6.19
CA SER A 308 -1.55 -0.11 5.67
C SER A 308 -0.96 -1.32 4.94
N CYS A 309 -1.65 -2.46 5.03
CA CYS A 309 -1.25 -3.70 4.34
C CYS A 309 -1.15 -3.54 2.81
N THR A 310 -1.88 -2.58 2.22
CA THR A 310 -1.80 -2.25 0.80
C THR A 310 -0.49 -1.55 0.47
N CYS A 311 -0.10 -0.56 1.27
CA CYS A 311 1.19 0.12 1.15
C CYS A 311 2.35 -0.88 1.35
N GLU A 312 2.31 -1.72 2.37
CA GLU A 312 3.38 -2.72 2.62
C GLU A 312 3.52 -3.75 1.50
N ARG A 313 2.40 -4.23 0.92
CA ARG A 313 2.42 -5.10 -0.26
C ARG A 313 3.11 -4.41 -1.44
N SER A 314 2.79 -3.14 -1.70
CA SER A 314 3.42 -2.38 -2.78
C SER A 314 4.93 -2.18 -2.56
N PHE A 315 5.37 -1.84 -1.34
CA PHE A 315 6.79 -1.67 -1.02
C PHE A 315 7.57 -3.00 -1.09
N SER A 316 6.97 -4.10 -0.65
CA SER A 316 7.56 -5.45 -0.77
C SER A 316 7.74 -5.88 -2.23
N VAL A 317 6.76 -5.58 -3.08
CA VAL A 317 6.86 -5.79 -4.54
C VAL A 317 7.94 -4.91 -5.15
N LEU A 318 7.98 -3.62 -4.81
CA LEU A 318 9.00 -2.69 -5.30
C LEU A 318 10.41 -3.14 -4.92
N ARG A 319 10.61 -3.63 -3.69
CA ARG A 319 11.91 -4.18 -3.25
C ARG A 319 12.36 -5.38 -4.09
N ARG A 320 11.43 -6.22 -4.55
CA ARG A 320 11.72 -7.37 -5.45
C ARG A 320 11.98 -6.94 -6.89
N LEU A 321 11.32 -5.88 -7.36
CA LEU A 321 11.51 -5.37 -8.73
C LEU A 321 12.75 -4.51 -8.89
N HIS A 322 13.10 -3.74 -7.87
CA HIS A 322 14.24 -2.83 -7.84
C HIS A 322 15.50 -3.55 -7.35
N THR A 323 16.00 -4.47 -8.17
CA THR A 323 17.26 -5.17 -7.94
C THR A 323 18.46 -4.41 -8.49
N TRP A 324 19.66 -4.71 -7.98
CA TRP A 324 20.90 -4.08 -8.42
C TRP A 324 21.13 -4.18 -9.94
N LEU A 325 20.74 -5.30 -10.55
CA LEU A 325 20.82 -5.54 -12.00
C LEU A 325 19.87 -4.67 -12.84
N ARG A 326 18.91 -3.98 -12.20
CA ARG A 326 17.90 -3.13 -12.86
C ARG A 326 18.05 -1.64 -12.52
N ARG A 327 19.22 -1.21 -12.06
CA ARG A 327 19.52 0.19 -11.68
C ARG A 327 19.30 1.23 -12.78
N THR A 328 19.36 0.84 -14.06
CA THR A 328 19.16 1.76 -15.21
C THR A 328 17.71 1.81 -15.70
N MET A 329 16.77 1.19 -14.98
CA MET A 329 15.36 1.18 -15.35
C MET A 329 14.72 2.55 -15.13
N GLY A 330 14.01 3.06 -16.14
CA GLY A 330 13.25 4.30 -16.02
C GLY A 330 12.00 4.15 -15.15
N GLN A 331 11.53 5.28 -14.60
CA GLN A 331 10.40 5.33 -13.66
C GLN A 331 9.12 4.74 -14.24
N ASP A 332 8.81 5.02 -15.52
CA ASP A 332 7.62 4.49 -16.19
C ASP A 332 7.65 2.96 -16.23
N ARG A 333 8.78 2.37 -16.60
CA ARG A 333 8.91 0.92 -16.69
C ARG A 333 8.82 0.26 -15.31
N LEU A 334 9.43 0.87 -14.29
CA LEU A 334 9.31 0.41 -12.91
C LEU A 334 7.85 0.42 -12.45
N HIS A 335 7.14 1.52 -12.73
CA HIS A 335 5.76 1.71 -12.32
C HIS A 335 4.83 0.67 -12.95
N HIS A 336 4.90 0.48 -14.28
CA HIS A 336 4.08 -0.54 -14.96
C HIS A 336 4.39 -1.95 -14.44
N LEU A 337 5.66 -2.28 -14.21
CA LEU A 337 6.04 -3.58 -13.63
C LEU A 337 5.55 -3.74 -12.18
N ALA A 338 5.53 -2.66 -11.40
CA ALA A 338 5.01 -2.66 -10.04
C ALA A 338 3.51 -2.93 -10.03
N ILE A 339 2.73 -2.25 -10.89
CA ILE A 339 1.29 -2.54 -11.05
C ILE A 339 1.10 -4.00 -11.45
N MET A 340 1.83 -4.49 -12.45
CA MET A 340 1.69 -5.88 -12.89
C MET A 340 2.03 -6.90 -11.80
N ALA A 341 2.97 -6.58 -10.92
CA ALA A 341 3.36 -7.50 -9.86
C ALA A 341 2.46 -7.41 -8.61
N VAL A 342 1.82 -6.25 -8.37
CA VAL A 342 0.81 -6.09 -7.31
C VAL A 342 -0.51 -6.74 -7.74
N GLU A 343 -0.98 -6.46 -8.96
CA GLU A 343 -2.23 -6.95 -9.54
C GLU A 343 -2.05 -8.27 -10.32
N LYS A 344 -1.20 -9.16 -9.81
CA LYS A 344 -0.88 -10.42 -10.50
C LYS A 344 -2.13 -11.29 -10.70
N GLU A 345 -3.06 -11.29 -9.74
CA GLU A 345 -4.29 -12.08 -9.82
C GLU A 345 -5.21 -11.60 -10.94
N ALA A 346 -5.35 -10.28 -11.11
CA ALA A 346 -6.08 -9.70 -12.24
C ALA A 346 -5.41 -10.02 -13.59
N LEU A 347 -4.07 -10.06 -13.64
CA LEU A 347 -3.32 -10.47 -14.83
C LEU A 347 -3.49 -11.94 -15.19
N CYS A 348 -3.63 -12.84 -14.21
CA CYS A 348 -3.90 -14.26 -14.47
C CYS A 348 -5.24 -14.47 -15.17
N GLY A 349 -6.20 -13.54 -15.00
CA GLY A 349 -7.49 -13.56 -15.69
C GLY A 349 -7.49 -12.93 -17.09
N LEU A 350 -6.38 -12.32 -17.52
CA LEU A 350 -6.27 -11.72 -18.86
C LEU A 350 -5.83 -12.76 -19.89
N ASP A 351 -6.55 -12.83 -21.01
CA ASP A 351 -6.09 -13.63 -22.15
C ASP A 351 -4.86 -12.99 -22.79
N HIS A 352 -3.84 -13.80 -22.98
CA HIS A 352 -2.58 -13.36 -23.55
C HIS A 352 -2.74 -13.09 -25.06
N GLY A 353 -3.68 -13.76 -25.73
CA GLY A 353 -4.03 -13.53 -27.13
C GLY A 353 -4.56 -12.11 -27.36
N ASP A 354 -5.57 -11.71 -26.57
CA ASP A 354 -6.12 -10.36 -26.62
C ASP A 354 -5.08 -9.26 -26.38
N VAL A 355 -4.12 -9.50 -25.46
CA VAL A 355 -3.03 -8.56 -25.19
C VAL A 355 -2.08 -8.45 -26.38
N ILE A 356 -1.75 -9.57 -27.03
CA ILE A 356 -0.90 -9.60 -28.23
C ILE A 356 -1.59 -8.88 -29.39
N ASP A 357 -2.87 -9.13 -29.60
CA ASP A 357 -3.64 -8.52 -30.69
C ASP A 357 -3.81 -7.01 -30.50
N ARG A 358 -4.10 -6.59 -29.26
CA ARG A 358 -4.17 -5.16 -28.91
C ARG A 358 -2.80 -4.49 -28.99
N PHE A 359 -1.72 -5.18 -28.61
CA PHE A 359 -0.36 -4.69 -28.80
C PHE A 359 0.01 -4.57 -30.28
N ALA A 360 -0.41 -5.52 -31.12
CA ALA A 360 -0.21 -5.50 -32.57
C ALA A 360 -0.96 -4.33 -33.25
N GLN A 361 -2.11 -3.91 -32.70
CA GLN A 361 -2.89 -2.77 -33.18
C GLN A 361 -2.24 -1.40 -32.87
N VAL A 362 -1.35 -1.29 -31.86
CA VAL A 362 -0.78 0.00 -31.36
C VAL A 362 0.38 0.55 -32.23
N LYS A 363 0.36 0.29 -33.56
CA LYS A 363 1.30 0.71 -34.64
C LYS A 363 2.46 -0.24 -34.99
N PRO A 364 2.88 -0.29 -36.28
CA PRO A 364 3.94 -1.17 -36.74
C PRO A 364 5.31 -0.61 -36.36
N ARG A 365 5.98 -1.23 -35.39
CA ARG A 365 7.38 -0.92 -35.02
C ARG A 365 8.38 -1.77 -35.82
N ARG A 366 8.07 -2.11 -37.07
CA ARG A 366 9.08 -2.70 -37.96
C ARG A 366 10.16 -1.65 -38.16
N TYR A 367 11.36 -1.92 -37.66
CA TYR A 367 12.54 -1.13 -38.02
C TYR A 367 12.68 -1.21 -39.55
N PRO A 368 12.69 -0.09 -40.30
CA PRO A 368 12.91 -0.15 -41.72
C PRO A 368 14.35 -0.61 -41.94
N LEU A 369 14.53 -1.89 -42.24
CA LEU A 369 15.78 -2.42 -42.76
C LEU A 369 15.96 -1.78 -44.14
N MET A 370 16.63 -0.62 -44.19
CA MET A 370 17.04 0.02 -45.42
C MET A 370 18.16 -0.81 -46.05
N LEU A 371 17.79 -1.89 -46.74
CA LEU A 371 18.66 -2.51 -47.74
C LEU A 371 18.74 -1.53 -48.91
N LYS A 372 19.86 -0.78 -48.98
CA LYS A 372 20.22 -0.01 -50.18
C LYS A 372 20.37 -1.01 -51.33
N GLY A 373 19.37 -1.06 -52.21
CA GLY A 373 19.50 -1.74 -53.50
C GLY A 373 20.64 -1.14 -54.33
N PRO A 374 21.25 -1.93 -55.23
CA PRO A 374 22.38 -1.46 -56.04
C PRO A 374 21.92 -0.30 -56.92
N LYS A 375 22.68 0.80 -56.88
CA LYS A 375 22.51 1.92 -57.80
C LYS A 375 22.73 1.38 -59.22
N LYS A 376 21.70 1.46 -60.06
CA LYS A 376 21.80 1.23 -61.51
C LYS A 376 22.72 2.25 -62.15
#